data_AF-A0AAW0GBH3-F1
#
_entry.id   AF-A0AAW0GBH3-F1
#
_cell.length_a   1.000
_cell.length_b   1.000
_cell.length_c   1.000
_cell.angle_alpha   90.00
_cell.angle_beta   90.00
_cell.angle_gamma   90.00
#
_symmetry.space_group_name_H-M   'P 1'
#
loop_
_entity.id
_entity.type
_entity.pdbx_description
1 polymer ?
#
loop_
_entity_poly.entity_id
_entity_poly.type
_entity_poly.pdbx_seq_one_letter_code
_entity_poly.pdbx_strand_id
1 'polypeptide(L)'
;MAPRPLLTRPLDLLYFVFFVIHIPNTLLVDLQALYPSHILPTFIANLPKLYVNMSSDPLIGGAMGYFGIPQNYVWFKSFLFLEMFFQLPVFFLGVRGLWKDCRSIYVLLLVYGASTTTTLFPCLAVLLNTPITSSETIAAKAISITSEQRTLLLSSYIPFLLIPLTLTIDMAFRILRLTQAGVAAEARTKNR
;
A
#
# COMPACT_ATOMS: atom_id res chain seq x y z
N MET A 1 20.59 7.27 24.33
CA MET A 1 21.11 6.09 23.60
C MET A 1 21.23 6.49 22.13
N ALA A 2 22.35 6.20 21.47
CA ALA A 2 22.48 6.40 20.03
C ALA A 2 21.49 5.48 19.26
N PRO A 3 20.92 5.93 18.13
CA PRO A 3 20.01 5.12 17.34
C PRO A 3 20.72 3.88 16.80
N ARG A 4 20.05 2.72 16.84
CA ARG A 4 20.63 1.50 16.28
C ARG A 4 20.66 1.58 14.75
N PRO A 5 21.74 1.12 14.09
CA PRO A 5 21.80 1.06 12.64
C PRO A 5 20.61 0.31 12.03
N LEU A 6 20.17 0.71 10.84
CA LEU A 6 19.03 0.07 10.18
C LEU A 6 19.36 -1.37 9.76
N LEU A 7 20.61 -1.62 9.33
CA LEU A 7 21.08 -2.95 8.91
C LEU A 7 21.05 -4.00 10.03
N THR A 8 21.03 -3.59 11.30
CA THR A 8 20.92 -4.51 12.44
C THR A 8 19.46 -4.77 12.84
N ARG A 9 18.49 -4.21 12.12
CA ARG A 9 17.05 -4.27 12.41
C ARG A 9 16.30 -4.78 11.15
N PRO A 10 16.32 -6.09 10.86
CA PRO A 10 15.89 -6.64 9.58
C PRO A 10 14.43 -6.30 9.21
N LEU A 11 13.50 -6.35 10.18
CA LEU A 11 12.12 -5.92 9.95
C LEU A 11 12.01 -4.43 9.66
N ASP A 12 12.72 -3.58 10.41
CA ASP A 12 12.73 -2.13 10.18
C ASP A 12 13.33 -1.79 8.81
N LEU A 13 14.36 -2.54 8.37
CA LEU A 13 14.94 -2.42 7.04
C LEU A 13 13.92 -2.82 5.95
N LEU A 14 13.21 -3.93 6.12
CA LEU A 14 12.15 -4.36 5.21
C LEU A 14 11.08 -3.26 5.05
N TYR A 15 10.57 -2.73 6.16
CA TYR A 15 9.56 -1.67 6.13
C TYR A 15 10.10 -0.36 5.55
N PHE A 16 11.35 -0.02 5.85
CA PHE A 16 12.00 1.16 5.29
C PHE A 16 12.12 1.07 3.77
N VAL A 17 12.63 -0.05 3.25
CA VAL A 17 12.76 -0.29 1.80
C VAL A 17 11.38 -0.30 1.14
N PHE A 18 10.40 -0.94 1.78
CA PHE A 18 9.02 -0.94 1.34
C PHE A 18 8.51 0.49 1.15
N PHE A 19 8.60 1.36 2.16
CA PHE A 19 8.16 2.76 2.04
C PHE A 19 8.93 3.54 0.96
N VAL A 20 10.25 3.35 0.85
CA VAL A 20 11.07 4.03 -0.17
C VAL A 20 10.63 3.68 -1.59
N ILE A 21 10.34 2.39 -1.85
CA ILE A 21 9.86 1.93 -3.16
C ILE A 21 8.42 2.39 -3.43
N HIS A 22 7.59 2.50 -2.39
CA HIS A 22 6.19 2.88 -2.56
C HIS A 22 6.00 4.35 -2.91
N ILE A 23 6.82 5.25 -2.36
CA ILE A 23 6.72 6.68 -2.65
C ILE A 23 6.69 7.00 -4.16
N PRO A 24 7.65 6.54 -5.00
CA PRO A 24 7.59 6.82 -6.43
C PRO A 24 6.43 6.09 -7.11
N ASN A 25 6.09 4.86 -6.71
CA ASN A 25 4.97 4.12 -7.31
C ASN A 25 3.64 4.86 -7.10
N THR A 26 3.37 5.26 -5.86
CA THR A 26 2.19 6.06 -5.49
C THR A 26 2.14 7.37 -6.27
N LEU A 27 3.23 8.13 -6.29
CA LEU A 27 3.27 9.44 -6.94
C LEU A 27 3.16 9.35 -8.47
N LEU A 28 3.75 8.32 -9.08
CA LEU A 28 3.86 8.18 -10.53
C LEU A 28 2.82 7.26 -11.15
N VAL A 29 2.07 6.48 -10.38
CA VAL A 29 1.06 5.55 -10.90
C VAL A 29 -0.27 5.78 -10.21
N ASP A 30 -0.35 5.53 -8.90
CA ASP A 30 -1.62 5.42 -8.19
C ASP A 30 -2.37 6.75 -8.12
N LEU A 31 -1.68 7.82 -7.71
CA LEU A 31 -2.28 9.14 -7.55
C LEU A 31 -2.58 9.86 -8.87
N GLN A 32 -2.12 9.34 -10.01
CA GLN A 32 -2.45 9.94 -11.30
C GLN A 32 -3.95 9.88 -11.61
N ALA A 33 -4.70 8.97 -10.98
CA ALA A 33 -6.16 8.93 -11.11
C ALA A 33 -6.85 10.13 -10.48
N LEU A 34 -6.13 10.88 -9.63
CA LEU A 34 -6.61 12.02 -8.87
C LEU A 34 -5.98 13.35 -9.32
N TYR A 35 -4.87 13.31 -10.06
CA TYR A 35 -4.23 14.51 -10.57
C TYR A 35 -5.07 15.21 -11.65
N PRO A 36 -5.10 16.55 -11.66
CA PRO A 36 -5.61 17.29 -12.80
C PRO A 36 -4.81 16.94 -14.06
N SER A 37 -5.50 16.78 -15.20
CA SER A 37 -4.88 16.36 -16.46
C SER A 37 -3.81 17.32 -17.01
N HIS A 38 -3.75 18.57 -16.52
CA HIS A 38 -2.86 19.61 -17.03
C HIS A 38 -1.56 19.79 -16.23
N ILE A 39 -1.40 19.13 -15.07
CA ILE A 39 -0.22 19.34 -14.21
C ILE A 39 0.94 18.38 -14.52
N LEU A 40 0.70 17.33 -15.29
CA LEU A 40 1.70 16.30 -15.56
C LEU A 40 2.32 16.44 -16.97
N PRO A 41 3.66 16.40 -17.09
CA PRO A 41 4.33 16.18 -18.36
C PRO A 41 3.85 14.89 -19.02
N THR A 42 3.79 14.89 -20.36
CA THR A 42 3.25 13.76 -21.14
C THR A 42 3.93 12.43 -20.84
N PHE A 43 5.24 12.43 -20.59
CA PHE A 43 5.97 11.21 -20.22
C PHE A 43 5.43 10.58 -18.94
N ILE A 44 5.23 11.38 -17.89
CA ILE A 44 4.71 10.93 -16.60
C ILE A 44 3.25 10.48 -16.76
N ALA A 45 2.42 11.25 -17.46
CA ALA A 45 1.01 10.93 -17.72
C ALA A 45 0.79 9.61 -18.49
N ASN A 46 1.83 9.08 -19.15
CA ASN A 46 1.75 7.82 -19.88
C ASN A 46 2.20 6.60 -19.05
N LEU A 47 2.81 6.79 -17.87
CA LEU A 47 3.27 5.67 -17.03
C LEU A 47 2.12 4.72 -16.62
N PRO A 48 0.94 5.20 -16.16
CA PRO A 48 -0.17 4.30 -15.84
C PRO A 48 -0.70 3.56 -17.08
N LYS A 49 -0.67 4.19 -18.25
CA LYS A 49 -1.06 3.53 -19.51
C LYS A 49 -0.10 2.40 -19.87
N LEU A 50 1.21 2.63 -19.74
CA LEU A 50 2.21 1.59 -19.98
C LEU A 50 2.04 0.42 -19.02
N TYR A 51 1.81 0.72 -17.73
CA TYR A 51 1.51 -0.27 -16.71
C TYR A 51 0.26 -1.09 -17.04
N VAL A 52 -0.86 -0.44 -17.38
CA VAL A 52 -2.12 -1.11 -17.69
C VAL A 52 -2.04 -1.89 -19.00
N ASN A 53 -1.32 -1.39 -20.01
CA ASN A 53 -1.12 -2.14 -21.26
C ASN A 53 -0.34 -3.44 -21.04
N MET A 54 0.58 -3.45 -20.08
CA MET A 54 1.35 -4.65 -19.74
C MET A 54 0.53 -5.61 -18.86
N SER A 55 -0.12 -5.09 -17.82
CA SER A 55 -0.71 -5.89 -16.75
C SER A 55 -2.20 -6.18 -16.91
N SER A 56 -2.92 -5.37 -17.70
CA SER A 56 -4.39 -5.30 -17.73
C SER A 56 -5.01 -5.14 -16.33
N ASP A 57 -4.34 -4.42 -15.42
CA ASP A 57 -4.82 -4.24 -14.04
C ASP A 57 -6.27 -3.70 -14.03
N PRO A 58 -7.26 -4.50 -13.56
CA PRO A 58 -8.66 -4.12 -13.61
C PRO A 58 -9.00 -2.93 -12.70
N LEU A 59 -8.22 -2.68 -11.65
CA LEU A 59 -8.42 -1.62 -10.67
C LEU A 59 -7.86 -0.30 -11.17
N ILE A 60 -6.58 -0.27 -11.55
CA ILE A 60 -5.94 0.94 -12.07
C ILE A 60 -6.57 1.32 -13.41
N GLY A 61 -6.73 0.39 -14.34
CA GLY A 61 -7.36 0.66 -15.63
C GLY A 61 -8.82 1.11 -15.48
N GLY A 62 -9.56 0.53 -14.54
CA GLY A 62 -10.93 0.93 -14.22
C GLY A 62 -11.05 2.33 -13.61
N ALA A 63 -10.20 2.66 -12.62
CA ALA A 63 -10.21 3.98 -12.00
C ALA A 63 -9.71 5.09 -12.93
N MET A 64 -8.72 4.79 -13.78
CA MET A 64 -8.24 5.72 -14.82
C MET A 64 -9.20 5.86 -16.00
N GLY A 65 -10.19 4.96 -16.12
CA GLY A 65 -11.17 4.96 -17.19
C GLY A 65 -10.62 4.46 -18.54
N TYR A 66 -9.59 3.62 -18.52
CA TYR A 66 -9.04 2.99 -19.72
C TYR A 66 -9.94 1.86 -20.24
N PHE A 67 -10.69 1.21 -19.34
CA PHE A 67 -11.73 0.25 -19.68
C PHE A 67 -12.75 0.14 -18.54
N GLY A 68 -13.89 -0.49 -18.83
CA GLY A 68 -14.99 -0.59 -17.88
C GLY A 68 -15.77 0.71 -17.69
N ILE A 69 -16.58 0.76 -16.64
CA ILE A 69 -17.40 1.92 -16.28
C ILE A 69 -16.73 2.60 -15.07
N PRO A 70 -16.15 3.81 -15.20
CA PRO A 70 -15.39 4.46 -14.12
C PRO A 70 -16.16 4.63 -12.82
N GLN A 71 -17.49 4.76 -12.89
CA GLN A 71 -18.39 4.88 -11.74
C GLN A 71 -18.38 3.63 -10.85
N ASN A 72 -18.07 2.46 -11.41
CA ASN A 72 -17.95 1.21 -10.63
C ASN A 72 -16.69 1.18 -9.75
N TYR A 73 -15.75 2.11 -9.95
CA TYR A 73 -14.48 2.19 -9.24
C TYR A 73 -14.41 3.35 -8.25
N VAL A 74 -15.55 3.99 -7.92
CA VAL A 74 -15.59 5.07 -6.92
C VAL A 74 -15.05 4.60 -5.57
N TRP A 75 -15.37 3.37 -5.15
CA TRP A 75 -14.83 2.78 -3.92
C TRP A 75 -13.30 2.70 -3.93
N PHE A 76 -12.69 2.35 -5.08
CA PHE A 76 -11.24 2.25 -5.22
C PHE A 76 -10.60 3.64 -5.25
N LYS A 77 -11.25 4.61 -5.91
CA LYS A 77 -10.82 6.02 -5.87
C LYS A 77 -10.84 6.59 -4.45
N SER A 78 -11.79 6.18 -3.60
CA SER A 78 -11.78 6.53 -2.17
C SER A 78 -10.53 6.01 -1.45
N PHE A 79 -10.03 4.83 -1.82
CA PHE A 79 -8.75 4.33 -1.29
C PHE A 79 -7.55 5.10 -1.82
N LEU A 80 -7.56 5.53 -3.08
CA LEU A 80 -6.52 6.41 -3.63
C LEU A 80 -6.49 7.77 -2.91
N PHE A 81 -7.65 8.30 -2.49
CA PHE A 81 -7.70 9.50 -1.65
C PHE A 81 -7.10 9.26 -0.26
N LEU A 82 -7.41 8.11 0.35
CA LEU A 82 -6.79 7.70 1.62
C LEU A 82 -5.27 7.55 1.45
N GLU A 83 -4.83 7.04 0.31
CA GLU A 83 -3.42 6.94 -0.02
C GLU A 83 -2.76 8.32 -0.09
N MET A 84 -3.37 9.25 -0.84
CA MET A 84 -2.89 10.63 -0.97
C MET A 84 -2.76 11.36 0.36
N PHE A 85 -3.82 11.33 1.18
CA PHE A 85 -3.92 12.18 2.37
C PHE A 85 -3.41 11.53 3.65
N PHE A 86 -3.33 10.20 3.70
CA PHE A 86 -2.89 9.48 4.89
C PHE A 86 -1.66 8.63 4.62
N GLN A 87 -1.72 7.70 3.67
CA GLN A 87 -0.63 6.71 3.50
C GLN A 87 0.67 7.36 3.00
N LEU A 88 0.60 8.21 1.97
CA LEU A 88 1.77 8.87 1.39
C LEU A 88 2.52 9.74 2.41
N PRO A 89 1.87 10.63 3.20
CA PRO A 89 2.53 11.30 4.32
C PRO A 89 3.18 10.33 5.31
N VAL A 90 2.51 9.22 5.62
CA VAL A 90 3.07 8.20 6.52
C VAL A 90 4.29 7.52 5.90
N PHE A 91 4.39 7.35 4.58
CA PHE A 91 5.59 6.78 3.96
C PHE A 91 6.83 7.62 4.30
N PHE A 92 6.76 8.94 4.12
CA PHE A 92 7.87 9.84 4.45
C PHE A 92 8.20 9.84 5.94
N LEU A 93 7.18 9.88 6.80
CA LEU A 93 7.36 9.81 8.25
C LEU A 93 7.92 8.46 8.71
N GLY A 94 7.50 7.38 8.07
CA GLY A 94 7.97 6.01 8.29
C GLY A 94 9.42 5.84 7.92
N VAL A 95 9.83 6.27 6.72
CA VAL A 95 11.23 6.31 6.27
C VAL A 95 12.09 7.05 7.29
N ARG A 96 11.71 8.28 7.67
CA ARG A 96 12.46 9.08 8.66
C ARG A 96 12.48 8.43 10.04
N GLY A 97 11.34 7.92 10.51
CA GLY A 97 11.18 7.34 11.84
C GLY A 97 11.98 6.06 12.01
N LEU A 98 11.93 5.17 11.02
CA LEU A 98 12.70 3.92 10.99
C LEU A 98 14.20 4.20 10.87
N TRP A 99 14.61 5.12 10.00
CA TRP A 99 16.02 5.53 9.87
C TRP A 99 16.60 6.02 11.20
N LYS A 100 15.82 6.82 11.96
CA LYS A 100 16.23 7.37 13.26
C LYS A 100 15.99 6.46 14.46
N ASP A 101 15.54 5.21 14.27
CA ASP A 101 15.17 4.25 15.35
C ASP A 101 14.19 4.89 16.37
N CYS A 102 13.24 5.68 15.88
CA CYS A 102 12.33 6.47 16.71
C CYS A 102 11.08 5.67 17.10
N ARG A 103 10.92 5.36 18.40
CA ARG A 103 9.81 4.53 18.90
C ARG A 103 8.44 5.21 18.81
N SER A 104 8.37 6.53 18.74
CA SER A 104 7.09 7.25 18.67
C SER A 104 6.35 7.00 17.34
N ILE A 105 7.04 6.53 16.30
CA ILE A 105 6.42 6.23 15.01
C ILE A 105 5.57 4.95 15.05
N TYR A 106 5.76 4.07 16.04
CA TYR A 106 5.14 2.74 16.06
C TYR A 106 3.61 2.79 16.00
N VAL A 107 2.99 3.73 16.71
CA VAL A 107 1.53 3.89 16.70
C VAL A 107 1.04 4.28 15.31
N LEU A 108 1.74 5.22 14.64
CA LEU A 108 1.39 5.63 13.29
C LEU A 108 1.57 4.48 12.29
N LEU A 109 2.66 3.72 12.41
CA LEU A 109 2.91 2.55 11.57
C LEU A 109 1.89 1.42 11.80
N LEU A 110 1.40 1.24 13.03
CA LEU A 110 0.33 0.30 13.34
C LEU A 110 -0.97 0.68 12.62
N VAL A 111 -1.40 1.94 12.75
CA VAL A 111 -2.63 2.44 12.09
C VAL A 111 -2.51 2.34 10.58
N TYR A 112 -1.35 2.73 10.04
CA TYR A 112 -1.04 2.62 8.62
C TYR A 112 -1.08 1.18 8.12
N GLY A 113 -0.42 0.26 8.83
CA GLY A 113 -0.38 -1.15 8.45
C GLY A 113 -1.79 -1.72 8.38
N ALA A 114 -2.59 -1.52 9.43
CA ALA A 114 -3.95 -2.02 9.51
C ALA A 114 -4.82 -1.44 8.39
N SER A 115 -4.76 -0.11 8.19
CA SER A 115 -5.49 0.56 7.13
C SER A 115 -5.15 0.03 5.75
N THR A 116 -3.85 -0.14 5.45
CA THR A 116 -3.39 -0.60 4.13
C THR A 116 -3.77 -2.04 3.87
N THR A 117 -3.67 -2.91 4.88
CA THR A 117 -4.17 -4.29 4.79
C THR A 117 -5.67 -4.31 4.49
N THR A 118 -6.46 -3.47 5.15
CA THR A 118 -7.91 -3.38 4.90
C THR A 118 -8.24 -2.89 3.50
N THR A 119 -7.49 -1.92 2.96
CA THR A 119 -7.74 -1.41 1.59
C THR A 119 -7.30 -2.40 0.51
N LEU A 120 -6.26 -3.20 0.74
CA LEU A 120 -5.79 -4.17 -0.25
C LEU A 120 -6.59 -5.46 -0.30
N PHE A 121 -7.26 -5.83 0.80
CA PHE A 121 -8.11 -7.02 0.82
C PHE A 121 -9.17 -7.05 -0.31
N PRO A 122 -10.02 -6.01 -0.50
CA PRO A 122 -10.97 -5.98 -1.61
C PRO A 122 -10.28 -5.91 -2.98
N CYS A 123 -9.13 -5.26 -3.10
CA CYS A 123 -8.36 -5.23 -4.35
C CYS A 123 -7.94 -6.64 -4.78
N LEU A 124 -7.42 -7.44 -3.84
CA LEU A 124 -7.04 -8.83 -4.11
C LEU A 124 -8.28 -9.67 -4.48
N ALA A 125 -9.41 -9.44 -3.81
CA ALA A 125 -10.66 -10.11 -4.16
C ALA A 125 -11.10 -9.80 -5.60
N VAL A 126 -10.98 -8.54 -6.06
CA VAL A 126 -11.26 -8.18 -7.46
C VAL A 126 -10.33 -8.91 -8.43
N LEU A 127 -9.03 -8.96 -8.15
CA LEU A 127 -8.06 -9.66 -9.02
C LEU A 127 -8.37 -11.16 -9.15
N LEU A 128 -8.69 -11.82 -8.03
CA LEU A 128 -9.01 -13.25 -8.01
C LEU A 128 -10.33 -13.56 -8.73
N ASN A 129 -11.29 -12.63 -8.70
CA ASN A 129 -12.60 -12.79 -9.34
C ASN A 129 -12.65 -12.23 -10.78
N THR A 130 -11.63 -11.51 -11.24
CA THR A 130 -11.56 -11.03 -12.62
C THR A 130 -11.37 -12.23 -13.55
N PRO A 131 -12.24 -12.48 -14.53
CA PRO A 131 -12.19 -13.70 -15.34
C PRO A 131 -10.93 -13.79 -16.19
N ILE A 132 -10.51 -15.04 -16.50
CA ILE A 132 -9.43 -15.27 -17.46
C ILE A 132 -9.94 -14.99 -18.87
N THR A 133 -9.12 -14.34 -19.69
CA THR A 133 -9.46 -14.04 -21.08
C THR A 133 -9.75 -15.32 -21.87
N SER A 134 -10.98 -15.42 -22.36
CA SER A 134 -11.48 -16.47 -23.25
C SER A 134 -12.32 -15.87 -24.39
N SER A 135 -12.66 -16.69 -25.40
CA SER A 135 -13.56 -16.31 -26.50
C SER A 135 -14.86 -15.69 -26.02
N GLU A 136 -15.44 -16.22 -24.94
CA GLU A 136 -16.71 -15.79 -24.37
C GLU A 136 -16.55 -14.41 -23.71
N THR A 137 -15.47 -14.19 -22.96
CA THR A 137 -15.23 -12.89 -22.31
C THR A 137 -14.98 -11.78 -23.34
N ILE A 138 -14.30 -12.10 -24.44
CA ILE A 138 -14.04 -11.17 -25.54
C ILE A 138 -15.36 -10.82 -26.25
N ALA A 139 -16.18 -11.84 -26.56
CA ALA A 139 -17.49 -11.63 -27.18
C ALA A 139 -18.43 -10.78 -26.30
N ALA A 140 -18.38 -10.99 -24.98
CA ALA A 140 -19.13 -10.22 -24.00
C ALA A 140 -18.54 -8.83 -23.70
N LYS A 141 -17.36 -8.49 -24.25
CA LYS A 141 -16.58 -7.28 -23.91
C LYS A 141 -16.39 -7.12 -22.39
N ALA A 142 -16.28 -8.23 -21.68
CA ALA A 142 -16.04 -8.25 -20.25
C ALA A 142 -14.59 -7.89 -19.94
N ILE A 143 -14.35 -7.26 -18.80
CA ILE A 143 -12.98 -7.06 -18.30
C ILE A 143 -12.43 -8.44 -17.94
N SER A 144 -11.38 -8.87 -18.64
CA SER A 144 -10.69 -10.13 -18.41
C SER A 144 -9.18 -9.94 -18.52
N ILE A 145 -8.42 -10.83 -17.89
CA ILE A 145 -6.96 -10.81 -17.85
C ILE A 145 -6.40 -12.18 -18.26
N THR A 146 -5.22 -12.24 -18.86
CA THR A 146 -4.58 -13.54 -19.13
C THR A 146 -4.08 -14.20 -17.85
N SER A 147 -3.76 -15.50 -17.92
CA SER A 147 -3.18 -16.23 -16.79
C SER A 147 -1.83 -15.65 -16.34
N GLU A 148 -1.03 -15.18 -17.30
CA GLU A 148 0.27 -14.54 -17.07
C GLU A 148 0.07 -13.18 -16.39
N GLN A 149 -0.89 -12.39 -16.88
CA GLN A 149 -1.25 -11.10 -16.27
C GLN A 149 -1.76 -11.26 -14.84
N ARG A 150 -2.61 -12.26 -14.59
CA ARG A 150 -3.05 -12.57 -13.22
C ARG A 150 -1.87 -12.92 -12.33
N THR A 151 -0.94 -13.75 -12.81
CA THR A 151 0.26 -14.12 -12.04
C THR A 151 1.14 -12.91 -11.75
N LEU A 152 1.33 -12.02 -12.74
CA LEU A 152 2.06 -10.76 -12.59
C LEU A 152 1.38 -9.82 -11.56
N LEU A 153 0.06 -9.69 -11.61
CA LEU A 153 -0.69 -8.87 -10.67
C LEU A 153 -0.63 -9.46 -9.26
N LEU A 154 -0.84 -10.76 -9.09
CA LEU A 154 -0.77 -11.42 -7.78
C LEU A 154 0.63 -11.36 -7.18
N SER A 155 1.69 -11.51 -7.99
CA SER A 155 3.08 -11.40 -7.50
C SER A 155 3.42 -9.99 -7.01
N SER A 156 2.71 -8.96 -7.50
CA SER A 156 2.77 -7.61 -6.98
C SER A 156 1.86 -7.44 -5.75
N TYR A 157 0.56 -7.69 -5.86
CA TYR A 157 -0.41 -7.37 -4.79
C TYR A 157 -0.22 -8.18 -3.50
N ILE A 158 0.23 -9.44 -3.58
CA ILE A 158 0.39 -10.30 -2.39
C ILE A 158 1.47 -9.74 -1.44
N PRO A 159 2.71 -9.42 -1.87
CA PRO A 159 3.68 -8.74 -1.02
C PRO A 159 3.16 -7.44 -0.42
N PHE A 160 2.42 -6.64 -1.19
CA PHE A 160 1.86 -5.37 -0.74
C PHE A 160 0.75 -5.55 0.30
N LEU A 161 0.14 -6.73 0.42
CA LEU A 161 -0.77 -7.09 1.51
C LEU A 161 -0.01 -7.65 2.72
N LEU A 162 0.93 -8.57 2.49
CA LEU A 162 1.65 -9.30 3.54
C LEU A 162 2.60 -8.41 4.34
N ILE A 163 3.27 -7.45 3.69
CA ILE A 163 4.21 -6.56 4.37
C ILE A 163 3.46 -5.62 5.35
N PRO A 164 2.39 -4.90 4.96
CA PRO A 164 1.60 -4.10 5.91
C PRO A 164 0.92 -4.94 7.00
N LEU A 165 0.49 -6.17 6.70
CA LEU A 165 -0.07 -7.05 7.72
C LEU A 165 1.00 -7.42 8.76
N THR A 166 2.21 -7.75 8.31
CA THR A 166 3.34 -8.06 9.18
C THR A 166 3.75 -6.83 10.00
N LEU A 167 3.78 -5.64 9.37
CA LEU A 167 4.03 -4.37 10.04
C LEU A 167 3.00 -4.11 11.15
N THR A 168 1.72 -4.37 10.89
CA THR A 168 0.63 -4.23 11.86
C THR A 168 0.91 -5.09 13.09
N ILE A 169 1.17 -6.38 12.88
CA ILE A 169 1.40 -7.35 13.95
C ILE A 169 2.66 -6.97 14.74
N ASP A 170 3.77 -6.67 14.07
CA ASP A 170 5.03 -6.29 14.72
C ASP A 170 4.88 -5.02 15.56
N MET A 171 4.28 -3.96 15.01
CA MET A 171 4.08 -2.71 15.74
C MET A 171 3.13 -2.90 16.93
N ALA A 172 2.08 -3.71 16.80
CA ALA A 172 1.19 -4.03 17.91
C ALA A 172 1.95 -4.68 19.09
N PHE A 173 2.80 -5.68 18.81
CA PHE A 173 3.60 -6.32 19.86
C PHE A 173 4.66 -5.39 20.46
N ARG A 174 5.32 -4.55 19.65
CA ARG A 174 6.28 -3.56 20.15
C ARG A 174 5.62 -2.54 21.07
N ILE A 175 4.46 -2.03 20.69
CA ILE A 175 3.66 -1.10 21.51
C ILE A 175 3.21 -1.77 22.80
N LEU A 176 2.66 -2.99 22.71
CA LEU A 176 2.20 -3.74 23.89
C LEU A 176 3.31 -3.91 24.94
N ARG A 177 4.52 -4.27 24.50
CA ARG A 177 5.69 -4.39 25.40
C ARG A 177 6.05 -3.06 26.08
N LEU A 178 5.98 -1.95 25.34
CA LEU A 178 6.24 -0.62 25.89
C LEU A 178 5.16 -0.22 26.91
N THR A 179 3.89 -0.50 26.62
CA THR A 179 2.77 -0.25 27.53
C THR A 179 2.91 -1.07 28.81
N GLN A 180 3.21 -2.37 28.71
CA GLN A 180 3.44 -3.23 29.88
C GLN A 180 4.59 -2.72 30.75
N ALA A 181 5.70 -2.30 30.13
CA ALA A 181 6.82 -1.71 30.86
C ALA A 181 6.44 -0.40 31.57
N GLY A 182 5.62 0.44 30.92
CA GLY A 182 5.08 1.67 31.50
C GLY A 182 4.20 1.41 32.72
N VAL A 183 3.25 0.48 32.61
CA VAL A 183 2.36 0.08 33.72
C VAL A 183 3.16 -0.46 34.91
N ALA A 184 4.17 -1.30 34.66
CA ALA A 184 5.01 -1.83 35.73
C ALA A 184 5.84 -0.73 36.44
N ALA A 185 6.32 0.27 35.70
CA ALA A 185 7.06 1.40 36.27
C ALA A 185 6.15 2.31 37.12
N GLU A 186 4.91 2.55 36.67
CA GLU A 186 3.91 3.31 37.43
C GLU A 186 3.59 2.63 38.77
N ALA A 187 3.37 1.31 38.76
CA ALA A 187 3.09 0.54 39.97
C ALA A 187 4.24 0.61 41.00
N ARG A 188 5.50 0.55 40.54
CA ARG A 188 6.69 0.69 41.41
C ARG A 188 6.80 2.09 42.04
N THR A 189 6.32 3.10 41.35
CA THR A 189 6.35 4.49 41.85
C THR A 189 5.28 4.72 42.91
N LYS A 190 4.09 4.10 42.76
CA LYS A 190 3.01 4.16 43.76
C LYS A 190 3.31 3.40 45.05
N ASN A 191 4.20 2.41 45.00
CA ASN A 191 4.60 1.59 46.14
C ASN A 191 5.86 2.11 46.88
N ARG A 192 6.40 3.28 46.50
CA ARG A 192 7.50 3.96 47.16
C ARG A 192 7.01 5.20 47.87
#